data_AF-A0A9E1KQU5-F1
#
_entry.id   AF-A0A9E1KQU5-F1
#
_cell.length_a   1.000
_cell.length_b   1.000
_cell.length_c   1.000
_cell.angle_alpha   90.00
_cell.angle_beta   90.00
_cell.angle_gamma   90.00
#
_symmetry.space_group_name_H-M   'P 1'
#
loop_
_entity.id
_entity.type
_entity.pdbx_description
1 polymer ?
#
loop_
_entity_poly.entity_id
_entity_poly.type
_entity_poly.pdbx_seq_one_letter_code
_entity_poly.pdbx_strand_id
1 'polypeptide(L)'
;GMVSWSVRAIWEGYAGWFHHQSTTELYAVSQKAVHADLIELAGGADALVCRATQKFEAGDYLEALHLLDIVGSQEDAHSGANRLAVDIHRALLAESDNFWLKAWLQHQLHRHGSKLAEETSGALQ
;
A
#
# COMPACT_ATOMS: atom_id res chain seq x y z
N GLY A 1 -15.39 12.11 9.76
CA GLY A 1 -14.58 12.02 8.53
C GLY A 1 -13.55 13.12 8.51
N MET A 2 -12.73 13.22 7.46
CA MET A 2 -11.85 14.37 7.23
C MET A 2 -12.47 15.29 6.17
N VAL A 3 -12.27 16.62 6.31
CA VAL A 3 -12.80 17.60 5.33
C VAL A 3 -12.27 17.30 3.93
N SER A 4 -10.98 16.96 3.81
CA SER A 4 -10.36 16.55 2.54
C SER A 4 -11.07 15.35 1.89
N TRP A 5 -11.51 14.37 2.69
CA TRP A 5 -12.29 13.23 2.19
C TRP A 5 -13.67 13.66 1.71
N SER A 6 -14.36 14.55 2.43
CA SER A 6 -15.66 15.06 2.00
C SER A 6 -15.56 15.87 0.71
N VAL A 7 -14.55 16.73 0.57
CA VAL A 7 -14.30 17.50 -0.65
C VAL A 7 -14.03 16.57 -1.82
N ARG A 8 -13.17 15.56 -1.63
CA ARG A 8 -12.90 14.55 -2.67
C ARG A 8 -14.15 13.77 -3.05
N ALA A 9 -14.97 13.36 -2.07
CA ALA A 9 -16.20 12.62 -2.33
C ALA A 9 -17.22 13.45 -3.11
N ILE A 10 -17.35 14.76 -2.84
CA ILE A 10 -18.19 15.66 -3.62
C ILE A 10 -17.65 15.76 -5.05
N TRP A 11 -16.35 16.00 -5.22
CA TRP A 11 -15.74 16.12 -6.53
C TRP A 11 -15.92 14.84 -7.36
N GLU A 12 -15.61 13.66 -6.82
CA GLU A 12 -15.80 12.38 -7.52
C GLU A 12 -17.29 12.10 -7.79
N GLY A 13 -18.19 12.55 -6.91
CA GLY A 13 -19.64 12.45 -7.13
C GLY A 13 -20.16 13.28 -8.31
N TYR A 14 -19.52 14.42 -8.61
CA TYR A 14 -19.88 15.28 -9.74
C TYR A 14 -19.07 14.98 -11.01
N ALA A 15 -17.77 14.72 -10.88
CA ALA A 15 -16.86 14.47 -12.00
C ALA A 15 -17.05 13.06 -12.59
N GLY A 16 -17.52 12.11 -11.79
CA GLY A 16 -17.63 10.71 -12.20
C GLY A 16 -16.28 9.99 -12.19
N TRP A 17 -16.23 8.83 -12.84
CA TRP A 17 -15.07 7.93 -12.81
C TRP A 17 -13.98 8.25 -13.86
N PHE A 18 -14.32 9.06 -14.87
CA PHE A 18 -13.42 9.40 -15.97
C PHE A 18 -12.78 10.77 -15.72
N HIS A 19 -11.50 10.76 -15.38
CA HIS A 19 -10.76 11.93 -14.93
C HIS A 19 -9.92 12.57 -16.04
N HIS A 20 -9.98 12.04 -17.27
CA HIS A 20 -9.24 12.53 -18.44
C HIS A 20 -7.70 12.54 -18.26
N GLN A 21 -7.15 11.64 -17.44
CA GLN A 21 -5.70 11.55 -17.23
C GLN A 21 -5.04 10.53 -18.16
N SER A 22 -5.75 9.44 -18.47
CA SER A 22 -5.23 8.38 -19.33
C SER A 22 -6.33 7.71 -20.15
N THR A 23 -6.00 7.32 -21.38
CA THR A 23 -6.84 6.45 -22.21
C THR A 23 -7.16 5.13 -21.53
N THR A 24 -6.26 4.63 -20.66
CA THR A 24 -6.45 3.37 -19.93
C THR A 24 -7.65 3.41 -18.98
N GLU A 25 -8.11 4.58 -18.54
CA GLU A 25 -9.30 4.72 -17.69
C GLU A 25 -10.55 4.16 -18.37
N LEU A 26 -10.62 4.21 -19.70
CA LEU A 26 -11.75 3.69 -20.49
C LEU A 26 -11.80 2.15 -20.57
N TYR A 27 -10.81 1.46 -20.00
CA TYR A 27 -10.67 0.00 -20.10
C TYR A 27 -10.61 -0.64 -18.71
N ALA A 28 -11.09 -1.89 -18.60
CA ALA A 28 -11.14 -2.63 -17.33
C ALA A 28 -9.77 -3.15 -16.84
N VAL A 29 -8.68 -2.85 -17.55
CA VAL A 29 -7.33 -3.34 -17.21
C VAL A 29 -6.75 -2.49 -16.09
N SER A 30 -6.50 -3.13 -14.95
CA SER A 30 -5.88 -2.48 -13.78
C SER A 30 -4.38 -2.25 -14.01
N GLN A 31 -3.82 -1.20 -13.40
CA GLN A 31 -2.36 -1.00 -13.31
C GLN A 31 -1.64 -2.18 -12.65
N LYS A 32 -2.34 -2.98 -11.83
CA LYS A 32 -1.80 -4.22 -11.26
C LYS A 32 -1.29 -5.21 -12.33
N ALA A 33 -1.82 -5.14 -13.55
CA ALA A 33 -1.41 -5.99 -14.65
C ALA A 33 0.07 -5.84 -15.02
N VAL A 34 0.70 -4.70 -14.72
CA VAL A 34 2.13 -4.45 -15.03
C VAL A 34 3.03 -4.52 -13.79
N HIS A 35 2.50 -4.86 -12.61
CA HIS A 35 3.30 -4.89 -11.39
C HIS A 35 4.44 -5.92 -11.45
N ALA A 36 4.24 -7.06 -12.11
CA ALA A 36 5.30 -8.05 -12.33
C ALA A 36 6.44 -7.46 -13.18
N ASP A 37 6.11 -6.77 -14.27
CA ASP A 37 7.08 -6.08 -15.13
C ASP A 37 7.88 -5.04 -14.33
N LEU A 38 7.21 -4.25 -13.48
CA LEU A 38 7.87 -3.25 -12.63
C LEU A 38 8.84 -3.88 -11.62
N ILE A 39 8.47 -5.02 -11.04
CA ILE A 39 9.33 -5.76 -10.11
C ILE A 39 10.55 -6.30 -10.83
N GLU A 40 10.37 -6.90 -12.01
CA GLU A 40 11.48 -7.39 -12.84
C GLU A 40 12.44 -6.25 -13.21
N LEU A 41 11.90 -5.14 -13.73
CA LEU A 41 12.69 -3.97 -14.14
C LEU A 41 13.45 -3.32 -12.97
N ALA A 42 12.92 -3.39 -11.75
CA ALA A 42 13.60 -2.88 -10.56
C ALA A 42 14.72 -3.80 -10.05
N GLY A 43 14.85 -5.02 -10.59
CA GLY A 43 15.81 -6.03 -10.13
C GLY A 43 15.27 -6.92 -9.01
N GLY A 44 13.95 -7.10 -8.92
CA GLY A 44 13.28 -7.95 -7.94
C GLY A 44 12.58 -7.19 -6.82
N ALA A 45 11.81 -7.92 -6.02
CA ALA A 45 10.97 -7.35 -4.96
C ALA A 45 11.80 -6.66 -3.86
N ASP A 46 12.98 -7.21 -3.52
CA ASP A 46 13.89 -6.62 -2.54
C ASP A 46 14.33 -5.20 -2.90
N ALA A 47 14.49 -4.89 -4.19
CA ALA A 47 14.86 -3.54 -4.65
C ALA A 47 13.76 -2.52 -4.36
N LEU A 48 12.49 -2.90 -4.55
CA LEU A 48 11.34 -2.07 -4.20
C LEU A 48 11.23 -1.90 -2.68
N VAL A 49 11.41 -2.97 -1.92
CA VAL A 49 11.38 -2.90 -0.45
C VAL A 49 12.50 -2.00 0.07
N CYS A 50 13.71 -2.09 -0.48
CA CYS A 50 14.82 -1.20 -0.15
C CYS A 50 14.48 0.27 -0.42
N ARG A 51 13.89 0.58 -1.60
CA ARG A 51 13.44 1.94 -1.91
C ARG A 51 12.30 2.40 -0.98
N ALA A 52 11.38 1.51 -0.63
CA ALA A 52 10.30 1.80 0.31
C ALA A 52 10.86 2.12 1.71
N THR A 53 11.90 1.42 2.16
CA THR A 53 12.59 1.72 3.42
C THR A 53 13.21 3.11 3.39
N GLN A 54 13.90 3.48 2.31
CA GLN A 54 14.47 4.84 2.16
C GLN A 54 13.37 5.92 2.23
N LYS A 55 12.22 5.66 1.60
CA LYS A 55 11.06 6.55 1.65
C LYS A 55 10.46 6.65 3.05
N PHE A 56 10.35 5.52 3.75
CA PHE A 56 9.92 5.49 5.14
C PHE A 56 10.85 6.29 6.06
N GLU A 57 12.17 6.12 5.93
CA GLU A 57 13.18 6.87 6.69
C GLU A 57 13.13 8.38 6.40
N ALA A 58 12.74 8.77 5.19
CA ALA A 58 12.52 10.17 4.80
C ALA A 58 11.17 10.76 5.28
N GLY A 59 10.27 9.95 5.84
CA GLY A 59 8.91 10.38 6.23
C GLY A 59 7.88 10.31 5.09
N ASP A 60 8.26 9.82 3.91
CA ASP A 60 7.40 9.69 2.73
C ASP A 60 6.53 8.42 2.81
N TYR A 61 5.73 8.29 3.88
CA TYR A 61 5.01 7.07 4.23
C TYR A 61 4.06 6.56 3.15
N LEU A 62 3.32 7.46 2.49
CA LEU A 62 2.35 7.06 1.47
C LEU A 62 3.04 6.58 0.19
N GLU A 63 4.18 7.17 -0.18
CA GLU A 63 4.98 6.71 -1.32
C GLU A 63 5.62 5.35 -1.03
N ALA A 64 6.09 5.14 0.21
CA ALA A 64 6.57 3.83 0.65
C ALA A 64 5.46 2.77 0.53
N LEU A 65 4.22 3.07 0.93
CA LEU A 65 3.09 2.15 0.76
C LEU A 65 2.79 1.82 -0.70
N HIS A 66 2.87 2.79 -1.62
CA HIS A 66 2.69 2.50 -3.05
C HIS A 66 3.69 1.47 -3.59
N LEU A 67 4.95 1.55 -3.15
CA LEU A 67 5.97 0.56 -3.52
C LEU A 67 5.66 -0.82 -2.91
N LEU A 68 5.20 -0.85 -1.66
CA LEU A 68 4.81 -2.09 -1.00
C LEU A 68 3.53 -2.71 -1.59
N ASP A 69 2.59 -1.91 -2.09
CA ASP A 69 1.40 -2.40 -2.79
C ASP A 69 1.75 -3.08 -4.12
N ILE A 70 2.83 -2.63 -4.79
CA ILE A 70 3.37 -3.29 -5.98
C ILE A 70 3.94 -4.66 -5.60
N VAL A 71 4.78 -4.73 -4.57
CA VAL A 71 5.34 -6.00 -4.09
C VAL A 71 4.24 -6.95 -3.61
N GLY A 72 3.28 -6.43 -2.83
CA GLY A 72 2.19 -7.20 -2.23
C GLY A 72 1.08 -7.61 -3.20
N SER A 73 1.16 -7.23 -4.48
CA SER A 73 0.25 -7.75 -5.50
C SER A 73 0.65 -9.12 -6.05
N GLN A 74 1.87 -9.57 -5.75
CA GLN A 74 2.33 -10.92 -6.09
C GLN A 74 1.70 -11.95 -5.13
N GLU A 75 1.57 -13.19 -5.59
CA GLU A 75 1.00 -14.29 -4.79
C GLU A 75 1.91 -14.64 -3.60
N ASP A 76 3.22 -14.49 -3.79
CA ASP A 76 4.22 -14.81 -2.77
C ASP A 76 4.30 -13.73 -1.69
N ALA A 77 4.16 -14.17 -0.44
CA ALA A 77 4.26 -13.28 0.70
C ALA A 77 5.73 -12.85 0.91
N HIS A 78 5.99 -11.54 0.75
CA HIS A 78 7.30 -10.97 1.02
C HIS A 78 7.38 -10.44 2.46
N SER A 79 8.04 -11.20 3.33
CA SER A 79 8.15 -10.90 4.77
C SER A 79 8.69 -9.49 5.05
N GLY A 80 9.72 -9.06 4.30
CA GLY A 80 10.27 -7.70 4.38
C GLY A 80 9.24 -6.60 4.07
N ALA A 81 8.40 -6.79 3.05
CA ALA A 81 7.34 -5.87 2.70
C ALA A 81 6.25 -5.81 3.77
N ASN A 82 5.82 -6.97 4.29
CA ASN A 82 4.83 -7.04 5.36
C ASN A 82 5.32 -6.36 6.64
N ARG A 83 6.59 -6.55 7.01
CA ARG A 83 7.21 -5.92 8.18
C ARG A 83 7.27 -4.39 8.02
N LEU A 84 7.77 -3.91 6.88
CA LEU A 84 7.83 -2.47 6.63
C LEU A 84 6.43 -1.84 6.58
N ALA A 85 5.44 -2.54 6.01
CA ALA A 85 4.05 -2.08 6.03
C ALA A 85 3.53 -1.92 7.46
N VAL A 86 3.85 -2.86 8.38
CA VAL A 86 3.50 -2.72 9.80
C VAL A 86 4.13 -1.46 10.40
N ASP A 87 5.41 -1.20 10.13
CA ASP A 87 6.11 -0.04 10.69
C ASP A 87 5.55 1.29 10.14
N ILE A 88 5.25 1.36 8.84
CA ILE A 88 4.61 2.53 8.22
C ILE A 88 3.23 2.79 8.82
N HIS A 89 2.38 1.76 8.93
CA HIS A 89 1.03 1.93 9.49
C HIS A 89 1.09 2.33 10.97
N ARG A 90 2.11 1.88 11.73
CA ARG A 90 2.32 2.31 13.11
C ARG A 90 2.72 3.80 13.18
N ALA A 91 3.58 4.27 12.29
CA ALA A 91 3.96 5.68 12.21
C ALA A 91 2.75 6.56 11.87
N LEU A 92 2.00 6.21 10.82
CA LEU A 92 0.76 6.91 10.45
C LEU A 92 -0.29 6.92 11.56
N LEU A 93 -0.37 5.84 12.35
CA LEU A 93 -1.30 5.75 13.47
C LEU A 93 -0.94 6.72 14.60
N ALA A 94 0.37 6.93 14.84
CA ALA A 94 0.87 7.85 15.85
C ALA A 94 0.60 9.32 15.49
N GLU A 95 0.59 9.65 14.19
CA GLU A 95 0.34 11.01 13.70
C GLU A 95 -1.14 11.33 13.45
N SER A 96 -1.98 10.30 13.34
CA SER A 96 -3.41 10.46 13.07
C SER A 96 -4.16 10.85 14.35
N ASP A 97 -5.13 11.75 14.22
CA ASP A 97 -6.14 12.02 15.25
C ASP A 97 -7.56 11.65 14.81
N ASN A 98 -7.72 11.19 13.56
CA ASN A 98 -9.03 10.86 13.02
C ASN A 98 -9.46 9.45 13.41
N PHE A 99 -10.60 9.32 14.11
CA PHE A 99 -11.14 8.03 14.58
C PHE A 99 -11.24 6.96 13.47
N TRP A 100 -11.76 7.32 12.30
CA TRP A 100 -11.94 6.38 11.19
C TRP A 100 -10.62 5.97 10.56
N LEU A 101 -9.69 6.90 10.43
CA LEU A 101 -8.34 6.59 9.96
C LEU A 101 -7.62 5.67 10.95
N LYS A 102 -7.70 5.94 12.26
CA LYS A 102 -7.11 5.07 13.30
C LYS A 102 -7.65 3.65 13.19
N ALA A 103 -8.96 3.48 13.08
CA ALA A 103 -9.58 2.17 12.94
C ALA A 103 -9.09 1.43 11.68
N TRP A 104 -8.97 2.13 10.55
CA TRP A 104 -8.43 1.54 9.31
C TRP A 104 -6.96 1.13 9.45
N LEU A 105 -6.11 1.99 10.01
CA LEU A 105 -4.69 1.70 10.22
C LEU A 105 -4.49 0.51 11.18
N GLN A 106 -5.30 0.42 12.24
CA GLN A 106 -5.32 -0.73 13.14
C GLN A 106 -5.72 -2.03 12.45
N HIS A 107 -6.71 -1.98 11.54
CA HIS A 107 -7.08 -3.13 10.73
C HIS A 107 -5.93 -3.59 9.81
N GLN A 108 -5.23 -2.65 9.16
CA GLN A 108 -4.07 -2.97 8.33
C GLN A 108 -2.92 -3.59 9.13
N LEU A 109 -2.64 -3.06 10.34
CA LEU A 109 -1.65 -3.63 11.26
C LEU A 109 -1.97 -5.09 11.59
N HIS A 110 -3.22 -5.43 11.89
CA HIS A 110 -3.63 -6.81 12.13
C HIS A 110 -3.43 -7.67 10.88
N ARG A 111 -3.88 -7.20 9.71
CA ARG A 111 -3.77 -7.92 8.44
C ARG A 111 -2.32 -8.27 8.09
N HIS A 112 -1.40 -7.31 8.20
CA HIS A 112 0.01 -7.56 7.90
C HIS A 112 0.70 -8.38 9.00
N GLY A 113 0.31 -8.20 10.26
CA GLY A 113 0.78 -9.03 11.38
C GLY A 113 0.39 -10.50 11.24
N SER A 114 -0.84 -10.79 10.80
CA SER A 114 -1.30 -12.16 10.54
C SER A 114 -0.48 -12.86 9.45
N LYS A 115 -0.15 -12.17 8.35
CA LYS A 115 0.71 -12.73 7.30
C LYS A 115 2.09 -13.14 7.82
N LEU A 116 2.71 -12.30 8.65
CA LEU A 116 4.00 -12.61 9.27
C LEU A 116 3.93 -13.81 10.23
N ALA A 117 2.80 -13.99 10.92
CA ALA A 117 2.58 -15.13 11.81
C ALA A 117 2.38 -16.44 11.03
N GLU A 118 1.62 -16.41 9.93
CA GLU A 118 1.40 -17.56 9.03
C GLU A 118 2.72 -18.03 8.41
N GLU A 119 3.56 -17.10 7.96
CA GLU A 119 4.91 -17.39 7.44
C GLU A 119 5.79 -18.10 8.49
N THR A 120 5.75 -17.66 9.75
CA THR A 120 6.55 -18.25 10.84
C THR A 120 6.09 -19.66 11.19
N SER A 121 4.78 -19.95 11.08
CA SER A 121 4.21 -21.28 11.34
C SER A 121 4.50 -22.27 10.20
N GLY A 122 4.52 -21.80 8.95
CA GLY A 122 4.85 -22.62 7.79
C GLY A 122 6.32 -23.03 7.70
N ALA A 123 7.24 -22.25 8.29
CA ALA A 123 8.67 -22.56 8.32
C ALA A 123 9.06 -23.63 9.36
N LEU A 124 8.16 -24.01 10.28
CA LEU A 124 8.39 -25.01 11.33
C LEU A 124 7.85 -26.40 10.99
N GLN A 125 7.32 -26.59 9.78
CA GLN A 125 6.70 -27.83 9.30
C GLN A 125 7.51 -28.43 8.14
#